data_AF-A0A6B3AL07-F1
#
_entry.id   AF-A0A6B3AL07-F1
#
_cell.length_a   1.000
_cell.length_b   1.000
_cell.length_c   1.000
_cell.angle_alpha   90.00
_cell.angle_beta   90.00
_cell.angle_gamma   90.00
#
_symmetry.space_group_name_H-M   'P 1'
#
loop_
_entity.id
_entity.type
_entity.pdbx_description
1 polymer ?
#
loop_
_entity_poly.entity_id
_entity_poly.type
_entity_poly.pdbx_seq_one_letter_code
_entity_poly.pdbx_strand_id
1 'polypeptide(L)' 'MVHPPLGSGGRRVTVRGEIVGLAYSDRDVVEFLRRAGLPEGERLLDDPAWVKWSGGRAHTYDAA' A
#
# COMPACT_ATOMS: atom_id res chain seq x y z
N MET A 1 -1.08 -6.30 -0.26
CA MET A 1 -2.46 -5.78 -0.14
C MET A 1 -2.40 -4.46 0.58
N VAL A 2 -3.05 -3.44 0.02
CA VAL A 2 -3.26 -2.15 0.65
C VAL A 2 -4.71 -2.09 1.09
N HIS A 3 -4.92 -1.98 2.41
CA HIS A 3 -6.25 -1.99 3.03
C HIS A 3 -6.97 -0.65 2.84
N PRO A 4 -8.29 -0.57 3.13
CA PRO A 4 -9.04 0.67 3.03
C PRO A 4 -8.41 1.81 3.86
N PRO A 5 -8.64 3.08 3.48
CA PRO A 5 -8.22 4.22 4.30
C PRO A 5 -8.80 4.12 5.71
N LEU A 6 -8.00 4.44 6.71
CA LEU A 6 -8.49 4.55 8.09
C LEU A 6 -9.22 5.89 8.25
N GLY A 7 -10.13 5.98 9.24
CA GLY A 7 -10.80 7.25 9.56
C GLY A 7 -9.85 8.36 10.02
N SER A 8 -8.63 8.00 10.44
CA SER A 8 -7.53 8.93 10.74
C SER A 8 -6.70 9.31 9.51
N GLY A 9 -7.04 8.81 8.32
CA GLY A 9 -6.18 8.80 7.14
C GLY A 9 -5.14 7.67 7.17
N GLY A 10 -4.45 7.52 6.05
CA GLY A 10 -3.49 6.47 5.79
C GLY A 10 -4.14 5.12 5.48
N ARG A 11 -3.34 4.20 4.93
CA ARG A 11 -3.74 2.84 4.56
C ARG A 11 -2.77 1.83 5.15
N ARG A 12 -3.30 0.84 5.87
CA ARG A 12 -2.49 -0.27 6.37
C ARG A 12 -1.99 -1.09 5.18
N VAL A 13 -0.73 -1.50 5.21
CA VAL A 13 -0.12 -2.32 4.15
C VAL A 13 0.28 -3.67 4.72
N THR A 14 -0.10 -4.72 3.99
CA THR A 14 0.28 -6.11 4.27
C THR A 14 1.06 -6.69 3.09
N VAL A 15 2.25 -7.24 3.35
CA VAL A 15 3.08 -7.93 2.36
C VAL A 15 3.29 -9.36 2.83
N ARG A 16 2.95 -10.35 1.98
CA ARG A 16 3.06 -11.79 2.30
C ARG A 16 2.40 -12.20 3.64
N GLY A 17 1.28 -11.55 3.99
CA GLY A 17 0.54 -11.84 5.23
C GLY A 17 0.92 -10.98 6.43
N GLU A 18 2.08 -10.30 6.39
CA GLU A 18 2.58 -9.51 7.51
C GLU A 18 2.27 -8.01 7.36
N ILE A 19 1.90 -7.36 8.46
CA ILE A 19 1.70 -5.90 8.48
C ILE A 19 3.07 -5.23 8.45
N VAL A 20 3.34 -4.46 7.40
CA VAL A 20 4.62 -3.76 7.19
C VAL A 20 4.57 -2.29 7.59
N GLY A 21 3.36 -1.72 7.72
CA GLY A 21 3.18 -0.35 8.21
C GLY A 21 1.88 0.31 7.79
N LEU A 22 1.80 1.61 8.06
CA LEU A 22 0.73 2.51 7.66
C LEU A 22 1.30 3.50 6.65
N ALA A 23 0.77 3.49 5.42
CA ALA A 23 1.19 4.36 4.33
C ALA A 23 0.27 5.58 4.24
N TYR A 24 0.83 6.77 4.03
CA TYR A 24 0.08 8.00 3.79
C TYR A 24 0.24 8.51 2.35
N SER A 25 1.05 7.81 1.55
CA SER A 25 1.31 8.13 0.16
C SER A 25 1.76 6.88 -0.61
N ASP A 26 1.75 6.98 -1.94
CA ASP A 26 2.29 5.93 -2.82
C ASP A 26 3.77 5.64 -2.52
N ARG A 27 4.52 6.69 -2.19
CA ARG A 27 5.94 6.60 -1.83
C ARG A 27 6.15 5.69 -0.61
N ASP A 28 5.27 5.76 0.38
CA ASP A 28 5.37 4.89 1.57
C ASP A 28 5.10 3.43 1.19
N VAL A 29 4.11 3.17 0.33
CA VAL A 29 3.81 1.82 -0.16
C VAL A 29 5.00 1.26 -0.93
N VAL A 30 5.59 2.04 -1.84
CA VAL A 30 6.79 1.67 -2.59
C VAL A 30 7.96 1.34 -1.66
N GLU A 31 8.19 2.14 -0.62
CA GLU A 31 9.25 1.89 0.34
C GLU A 31 9.01 0.59 1.14
N PHE A 32 7.76 0.29 1.50
CA PHE A 32 7.41 -0.98 2.13
C PHE A 32 7.66 -2.18 1.21
N LEU A 33 7.32 -2.08 -0.08
CA LEU A 33 7.61 -3.12 -1.06
C LEU A 33 9.13 -3.35 -1.18
N ARG A 34 9.90 -2.27 -1.30
CA ARG A 34 11.38 -2.35 -1.38
C ARG A 34 11.97 -3.04 -0.16
N ARG A 35 11.55 -2.66 1.05
CA ARG A 35 11.99 -3.29 2.31
C ARG A 35 11.57 -4.76 2.43
N ALA A 36 10.48 -5.15 1.78
CA ALA A 36 10.02 -6.54 1.72
C ALA A 36 10.68 -7.38 0.61
N GLY A 37 11.73 -6.85 -0.04
CA GLY A 37 12.49 -7.56 -1.07
C GLY A 37 11.90 -7.44 -2.48
N LEU A 38 11.11 -6.39 -2.74
CA LEU A 38 10.56 -6.07 -4.06
C LEU A 38 11.12 -4.73 -4.53
N PRO A 39 12.37 -4.70 -5.05
CA PRO A 39 13.06 -3.44 -5.34
C PRO A 39 12.40 -2.61 -6.45
N GLU A 40 11.62 -3.22 -7.34
CA GLU A 40 10.85 -2.54 -8.39
C GLU A 40 9.51 -1.96 -7.88
N GLY A 41 9.44 -1.56 -6.60
CA GLY A 41 8.20 -1.16 -5.93
C GLY A 41 7.35 -0.14 -6.71
N GLU A 42 7.97 0.83 -7.38
CA GLU A 42 7.28 1.81 -8.22
C GLU A 42 6.54 1.16 -9.40
N ARG A 43 7.20 0.22 -10.09
CA ARG A 43 6.61 -0.52 -11.22
C ARG A 43 5.50 -1.47 -10.75
N LEU A 44 5.62 -2.00 -9.55
CA LEU A 44 4.70 -2.99 -8.99
C LEU A 44 3.43 -2.36 -8.40
N LEU A 45 3.46 -1.07 -8.05
CA LEU A 45 2.37 -0.39 -7.34
C LEU A 45 1.03 -0.47 -8.08
N ASP A 46 1.06 -0.33 -9.40
CA ASP A 46 -0.11 -0.35 -10.28
C ASP A 46 -0.37 -1.73 -10.90
N ASP A 47 0.46 -2.73 -10.60
CA ASP A 47 0.29 -4.09 -11.11
C ASP A 47 -0.64 -4.89 -10.16
N PRO A 48 -1.89 -5.19 -10.58
CA PRO A 48 -2.85 -5.88 -9.71
C PRO A 48 -2.46 -7.34 -9.42
N ALA A 49 -1.49 -7.91 -10.14
CA ALA A 49 -0.92 -9.22 -9.80
C ALA A 49 -0.05 -9.15 -8.53
N TRP A 50 0.48 -7.96 -8.21
CA TRP A 50 1.37 -7.73 -7.07
C TRP A 50 0.70 -6.91 -5.96
N VAL A 51 0.06 -5.80 -6.30
CA VAL A 51 -0.56 -4.89 -5.34
C VAL A 51 -2.07 -4.86 -5.53
N LYS A 52 -2.76 -5.42 -4.55
CA LYS A 52 -4.23 -5.35 -4.46
C LYS A 52 -4.62 -4.21 -3.53
N TRP A 53 -5.40 -3.27 -4.04
CA TRP A 53 -6.04 -2.22 -3.28
C TRP A 53 -7.43 -2.66 -2.85
N SER A 54 -7.77 -2.47 -1.58
CA SER A 54 -9.08 -2.76 -1.02
C SER A 54 -9.71 -1.48 -0.47
N GLY A 55 -11.01 -1.30 -0.72
CA GLY A 55 -11.84 -0.19 -0.26
C GLY A 55 -11.42 1.19 -0.76
N GLY A 56 -12.37 2.01 -1.20
CA GLY A 56 -12.10 3.34 -1.74
C GLY A 56 -11.28 3.32 -3.04
N ARG A 57 -10.88 4.50 -3.51
CA ARG A 57 -10.05 4.65 -4.71
C ARG A 57 -8.58 4.33 -4.37
N ALA A 58 -7.88 3.64 -5.29
CA ALA A 58 -6.43 3.46 -5.20
C ALA A 58 -5.74 4.84 -5.15
N HIS A 59 -4.56 4.91 -4.53
CA HIS A 59 -3.78 6.15 -4.37
C HIS A 59 -4.46 7.26 -3.54
N THR A 60 -5.64 6.98 -2.98
CA THR A 60 -6.31 7.88 -2.03
C THR A 60 -6.05 7.40 -0.61
N TYR A 61 -5.52 8.29 0.21
CA TYR A 61 -5.08 7.99 1.58
C TYR A 61 -5.83 8.79 2.64
N ASP A 62 -6.54 9.84 2.24
CA ASP A 62 -7.34 10.61 3.17
C ASP A 62 -8.44 9.75 3.80
N ALA A 63 -8.91 10.20 4.97
CA ALA A 63 -10.07 9.59 5.60
C ALA A 63 -11.25 9.62 4.60
N ALA A 64 -11.91 8.46 4.46
CA ALA A 64 -13.12 8.33 3.65
C ALA A 64 -14.31 9.06 4.28
#